data_AF-A0A835YNT8-F1
#
_entry.id   AF-A0A835YNT8-F1
#
_cell.length_a   1.000
_cell.length_b   1.000
_cell.length_c   1.000
_cell.angle_alpha   90.00
_cell.angle_beta   90.00
_cell.angle_gamma   90.00
#
_symmetry.space_group_name_H-M   'P 1'
#
loop_
_entity.id
_entity.type
_entity.pdbx_description
1 polymer ?
#
loop_
_entity_poly.entity_id
_entity_poly.type
_entity_poly.pdbx_seq_one_letter_code
_entity_poly.pdbx_strand_id
1 'polypeptide(L)'
;LFNRYCPGKVILTDGRTGESFDNPILVGKSYILKLIHLVDDKIHARATGPYSLVTQQPVGGKSQQGGQRFGEMEVWALEAFGAAYTLQELLTVKSDDMEGRNEVLNAIVKGQPIPK
;
A
#
# COMPACT_ATOMS: atom_id res chain seq x y z
N LEU A 1 -25.91 37.42 2.67
CA LEU A 1 -24.73 36.90 3.39
C LEU A 1 -23.54 37.83 3.19
N PHE A 2 -23.63 39.06 3.71
CA PHE A 2 -22.51 40.01 3.70
C PHE A 2 -22.24 40.38 5.16
N ASN A 3 -21.15 39.86 5.72
CA ASN A 3 -20.68 40.29 7.04
C ASN A 3 -19.89 41.59 6.86
N ARG A 4 -20.38 42.69 7.45
CA ARG A 4 -19.79 44.02 7.31
C ARG A 4 -18.36 44.10 7.87
N TYR A 5 -18.00 43.23 8.81
CA TYR A 5 -16.69 43.18 9.45
C TYR A 5 -15.69 42.24 8.74
N CYS A 6 -16.19 41.28 7.96
CA CYS A 6 -15.38 40.28 7.27
C CYS A 6 -15.99 39.96 5.90
N PRO A 7 -15.76 40.80 4.87
CA PRO A 7 -16.33 40.59 3.54
C PRO A 7 -15.83 39.26 2.95
N GLY A 8 -16.75 38.48 2.37
CA GLY A 8 -16.46 37.17 1.77
C GLY A 8 -16.37 35.99 2.75
N LYS A 9 -16.49 36.21 4.07
CA LYS A 9 -16.47 35.14 5.07
C LYS A 9 -17.83 35.00 5.78
N VAL A 10 -18.13 33.80 6.25
CA VAL A 10 -19.38 33.44 6.93
C VAL A 10 -19.07 32.65 8.20
N ILE A 11 -19.86 32.81 9.26
CA ILE A 11 -19.76 31.96 10.46
C ILE A 11 -20.36 30.60 10.09
N LEU A 12 -19.58 29.53 10.25
CA LEU A 12 -20.05 28.16 10.07
C LEU A 12 -20.33 27.52 11.42
N THR A 13 -21.18 26.50 11.42
CA THR A 13 -21.47 25.66 12.58
C THR A 13 -20.87 24.28 12.34
N ASP A 14 -20.20 23.71 13.34
CA ASP A 14 -19.69 22.34 13.27
C ASP A 14 -20.86 21.35 13.24
N GLY A 15 -20.89 20.49 12.22
CA GLY A 15 -21.93 19.48 12.04
C GLY A 15 -21.86 18.31 13.02
N ARG A 16 -20.76 18.17 13.78
CA ARG A 16 -20.61 17.11 14.79
C ARG A 16 -21.10 17.53 16.18
N THR A 17 -20.84 18.78 16.57
CA THR A 17 -21.10 19.31 17.92
C THR A 17 -22.27 20.28 17.98
N GLY A 18 -22.57 20.98 16.87
CA GLY A 18 -23.58 22.03 16.82
C GLY A 18 -23.10 23.40 17.28
N GLU A 19 -21.83 23.53 17.69
CA GLU A 19 -21.22 24.81 18.08
C GLU A 19 -20.73 25.61 16.88
N SER A 20 -20.70 26.94 16.98
CA SER A 20 -20.14 27.81 15.94
C SER A 20 -18.61 27.81 15.97
N PHE A 21 -17.97 27.88 14.81
CA PHE A 21 -16.52 28.05 14.75
C PHE A 21 -16.11 29.43 15.30
N ASP A 22 -14.96 29.47 16.00
CA ASP A 22 -14.43 30.70 16.62
C ASP A 22 -14.19 31.84 15.62
N ASN A 23 -13.82 31.49 14.39
CA ASN A 23 -13.46 32.44 13.33
C ASN A 23 -14.35 32.27 12.09
N PRO A 24 -14.69 33.36 11.39
CA PRO A 24 -15.46 33.29 10.16
C PRO A 24 -14.62 32.66 9.03
N ILE A 25 -15.24 31.77 8.25
CA ILE A 25 -14.57 30.95 7.22
C ILE A 25 -14.97 31.44 5.82
N LEU A 26 -14.05 31.39 4.86
CA LEU A 26 -14.31 31.70 3.45
C LEU A 26 -15.07 30.55 2.80
N VAL A 27 -16.26 30.84 2.27
CA VAL A 27 -17.07 29.87 1.52
C VAL A 27 -17.36 30.45 0.15
N GLY A 28 -17.12 29.66 -0.89
CA GLY A 28 -17.30 30.09 -2.27
C GLY A 28 -17.56 28.92 -3.20
N LYS A 29 -17.99 29.24 -4.42
CA LYS A 29 -18.13 28.25 -5.49
C LYS A 29 -16.78 28.07 -6.16
N SER A 30 -16.10 26.98 -5.84
CA SER A 30 -14.85 26.59 -6.51
C SER A 30 -15.13 25.61 -7.65
N TYR A 31 -14.34 25.69 -8.71
CA TYR A 31 -14.34 24.70 -9.78
C TYR A 31 -13.24 23.68 -9.51
N ILE A 32 -13.63 22.45 -9.14
CA ILE A 32 -12.71 21.38 -8.77
C ILE A 32 -12.78 20.28 -9.82
N LEU A 33 -11.62 19.93 -10.40
CA LEU A 33 -11.50 18.87 -11.39
C LEU A 33 -11.12 17.54 -10.73
N LYS A 34 -11.69 16.44 -11.25
CA LYS A 34 -11.29 15.07 -10.89
C LYS A 34 -10.20 14.61 -11.85
N LEU A 35 -9.05 14.19 -11.31
CA LEU A 35 -7.98 13.58 -12.09
C LEU A 35 -8.30 12.12 -12.45
N ILE A 36 -7.66 11.63 -13.50
CA ILE A 36 -7.88 10.27 -14.02
C ILE A 36 -7.28 9.16 -13.14
N HIS A 37 -6.35 9.47 -12.25
CA HIS A 37 -5.66 8.47 -11.44
C HIS A 37 -6.53 8.00 -10.28
N LEU A 38 -7.25 6.90 -10.47
CA LEU A 38 -8.06 6.30 -9.43
C LEU A 38 -7.23 5.38 -8.53
N VAL A 39 -7.70 5.20 -7.29
CA VAL A 39 -7.09 4.26 -6.32
C VAL A 39 -7.27 2.82 -6.78
N ASP A 40 -8.43 2.51 -7.38
CA ASP A 40 -8.76 1.17 -7.88
C ASP A 40 -7.75 0.68 -8.94
N ASP A 41 -7.26 1.61 -9.76
CA ASP A 41 -6.22 1.32 -10.76
C ASP A 41 -4.85 1.02 -10.14
N LYS A 42 -4.62 1.44 -8.89
CA LYS A 42 -3.33 1.33 -8.20
C LYS A 42 -3.24 0.19 -7.21
N ILE A 43 -4.36 -0.25 -6.63
CA ILE A 43 -4.36 -1.39 -5.71
C ILE A 43 -4.00 -2.66 -6.48
N HIS A 44 -3.06 -3.42 -5.93
CA HIS A 44 -2.59 -4.71 -6.47
C HIS A 44 -2.10 -5.60 -5.33
N ALA A 45 -2.48 -6.88 -5.37
CA ALA A 45 -2.06 -7.88 -4.39
C ALA A 45 -1.79 -9.20 -5.10
N ARG A 46 -0.85 -9.98 -4.57
CA ARG A 46 -0.43 -11.26 -5.11
C ARG A 46 -0.17 -12.25 -3.99
N ALA A 47 -0.65 -13.48 -4.16
CA ALA A 47 -0.26 -14.63 -3.35
C ALA A 47 0.78 -15.48 -4.10
N THR A 48 0.36 -16.14 -5.18
CA THR A 48 1.23 -16.86 -6.14
C THR A 48 1.01 -16.31 -7.55
N GLY A 49 1.88 -16.62 -8.50
CA GLY A 49 1.77 -16.11 -9.87
C GLY A 49 2.93 -16.56 -10.76
N PRO A 50 3.06 -16.00 -11.97
CA PRO A 50 4.12 -16.37 -12.90
C PRO A 50 5.51 -15.92 -12.44
N TYR A 51 6.52 -16.67 -12.88
CA TYR A 51 7.93 -16.45 -12.58
C TYR A 51 8.74 -16.32 -13.88
N SER A 52 9.84 -15.58 -13.80
CA SER A 52 10.80 -15.44 -14.89
C SER A 52 11.49 -16.77 -15.18
N LEU A 53 11.59 -17.14 -16.45
CA LEU A 53 12.28 -18.37 -16.86
C LEU A 53 13.77 -18.38 -16.50
N VAL A 54 14.41 -17.20 -16.52
CA VAL A 54 15.86 -17.08 -16.31
C VAL A 54 16.20 -16.97 -14.84
N THR A 55 15.57 -16.02 -14.14
CA THR A 55 15.92 -15.70 -12.75
C THR A 55 15.08 -16.44 -11.72
N GLN A 56 14.02 -17.13 -12.13
CA GLN A 56 13.04 -17.77 -11.25
C GLN A 56 12.35 -16.83 -10.24
N GLN A 57 12.56 -15.52 -10.36
CA GLN A 57 11.90 -14.50 -9.54
C GLN A 57 10.49 -14.17 -10.06
N PRO A 58 9.57 -13.72 -9.18
CA PRO A 58 8.28 -13.21 -9.58
C PRO A 58 8.39 -12.14 -10.65
N VAL A 59 7.59 -12.23 -11.72
CA VAL A 59 7.57 -11.18 -12.75
C VAL A 59 7.07 -9.85 -12.19
N GLY A 60 7.45 -8.73 -12.80
CA GLY A 60 7.00 -7.39 -12.40
C GLY A 60 5.72 -6.94 -13.10
N GLY A 61 5.01 -5.99 -12.47
CA GLY A 61 3.89 -5.27 -13.08
C GLY A 61 2.50 -5.84 -12.77
N LYS A 62 1.53 -4.94 -12.54
CA LYS A 62 0.14 -5.29 -12.20
C LYS A 62 -0.53 -6.19 -13.25
N SER A 63 -0.28 -5.93 -14.54
CA SER A 63 -0.88 -6.69 -15.65
C SER A 63 -0.47 -8.16 -15.69
N GLN A 64 0.70 -8.52 -15.13
CA GLN A 64 1.19 -9.89 -15.08
C GLN A 64 1.03 -10.53 -13.70
N GLN A 65 0.14 -9.97 -12.86
CA GLN A 65 0.01 -10.36 -11.46
C GLN A 65 1.38 -10.35 -10.76
N GLY A 66 2.17 -9.32 -11.04
CA GLY A 66 3.58 -9.27 -10.67
C GLY A 66 3.80 -9.14 -9.17
N GLY A 67 4.98 -9.55 -8.72
CA GLY A 67 5.45 -9.34 -7.36
C GLY A 67 5.87 -7.89 -7.12
N GLN A 68 5.90 -7.48 -5.86
CA GLN A 68 6.48 -6.21 -5.47
C GLN A 68 8.00 -6.34 -5.45
N ARG A 69 8.70 -5.34 -6.00
CA ARG A 69 10.16 -5.27 -5.90
C ARG A 69 10.54 -5.00 -4.45
N PHE A 70 11.33 -5.90 -3.89
CA PHE A 70 12.06 -5.68 -2.65
C PHE A 70 13.47 -5.24 -3.02
N GLY A 71 13.79 -3.96 -2.79
CA GLY A 71 15.06 -3.37 -3.18
C GLY A 71 16.10 -3.42 -2.07
N GLU A 72 17.29 -2.94 -2.40
CA GLU A 72 18.44 -2.90 -1.48
C GLU A 72 18.17 -2.03 -0.25
N MET A 73 17.43 -0.94 -0.40
CA MET A 73 17.07 -0.06 0.73
C MET A 73 16.11 -0.75 1.70
N GLU A 74 15.19 -1.58 1.19
CA GLU A 74 14.29 -2.35 2.04
C GLU A 74 15.00 -3.52 2.74
N VAL A 75 16.01 -4.11 2.09
CA VAL A 75 16.92 -5.08 2.72
C VAL A 75 17.63 -4.42 3.90
N TRP A 76 18.26 -3.26 3.71
CA TRP A 76 18.94 -2.54 4.80
C TRP A 76 17.99 -2.20 5.95
N ALA A 77 16.74 -1.87 5.66
CA ALA A 77 15.74 -1.62 6.69
C ALA A 77 15.52 -2.86 7.57
N LEU A 78 15.35 -4.05 6.98
CA LEU A 78 15.18 -5.29 7.74
C LEU A 78 16.45 -5.72 8.48
N GLU A 79 17.62 -5.50 7.89
CA GLU A 79 18.90 -5.74 8.55
C GLU A 79 19.05 -4.86 9.80
N ALA A 80 18.69 -3.58 9.72
CA ALA A 80 18.73 -2.66 10.86
C ALA A 80 17.78 -3.08 12.00
N PHE A 81 16.64 -3.69 11.67
CA PHE A 81 15.74 -4.27 12.66
C PHE A 81 16.23 -5.61 13.24
N GLY A 82 17.28 -6.21 12.67
CA GLY A 82 17.74 -7.55 13.06
C GLY A 82 16.77 -8.67 12.68
N ALA A 83 15.91 -8.44 11.66
CA ALA A 83 14.86 -9.36 11.26
C ALA A 83 15.36 -10.47 10.32
N ALA A 84 16.34 -11.25 10.77
CA ALA A 84 17.06 -12.23 9.95
C ALA A 84 16.15 -13.26 9.28
N TYR A 85 15.19 -13.85 10.00
CA TYR A 85 14.27 -14.85 9.46
C TYR A 85 13.31 -14.26 8.42
N THR A 86 12.83 -13.04 8.63
CA THR A 86 11.96 -12.35 7.67
C THR A 86 12.71 -11.99 6.40
N LEU A 87 13.95 -11.53 6.54
CA LEU A 87 14.82 -11.23 5.41
C LEU A 87 15.13 -12.49 4.60
N GLN A 88 15.49 -13.58 5.27
CA GLN A 88 15.71 -14.88 4.62
C GLN A 88 14.47 -15.33 3.85
N GLU A 89 13.28 -15.29 4.48
CA GLU A 89 12.02 -15.70 3.85
C GLU A 89 11.70 -14.89 2.59
N LEU A 90 11.94 -13.57 2.61
CA LEU A 90 11.72 -12.69 1.45
C LEU A 90 12.71 -12.95 0.31
N LEU A 91 13.97 -13.22 0.64
CA LEU A 91 15.03 -13.42 -0.34
C LEU A 91 14.99 -14.82 -0.97
N THR A 92 14.54 -15.86 -0.25
CA THR A 92 14.55 -17.24 -0.74
C THR A 92 13.14 -17.74 -1.09
N VAL A 93 12.41 -18.24 -0.10
CA VAL A 93 11.15 -18.98 -0.24
C VAL A 93 10.06 -18.16 -0.96
N LYS A 94 10.03 -16.84 -0.78
CA LYS A 94 9.07 -15.95 -1.45
C LYS A 94 9.55 -15.42 -2.80
N SER A 95 10.77 -15.73 -3.22
CA SER A 95 11.41 -15.19 -4.41
C SER A 95 11.84 -16.32 -5.37
N ASP A 96 13.07 -16.80 -5.27
CA ASP A 96 13.75 -17.61 -6.28
C ASP A 96 13.99 -19.07 -5.88
N ASP A 97 13.80 -19.43 -4.61
CA ASP A 97 13.91 -20.82 -4.17
C ASP A 97 12.72 -21.65 -4.67
N MET A 98 12.92 -22.36 -5.78
CA MET A 98 11.89 -23.15 -6.44
C MET A 98 11.40 -24.34 -5.61
N GLU A 99 12.29 -24.97 -4.85
CA GLU A 99 11.95 -26.14 -4.03
C GLU A 99 11.28 -25.66 -2.75
N GLY A 100 11.91 -24.74 -2.03
CA GLY A 100 11.40 -24.19 -0.77
C GLY A 100 10.02 -23.56 -0.93
N ARG A 101 9.77 -22.78 -2.00
CA ARG A 101 8.44 -22.17 -2.20
C ARG A 101 7.32 -23.21 -2.36
N ASN A 102 7.59 -24.33 -3.01
CA ASN A 102 6.61 -25.39 -3.24
C ASN A 102 6.33 -26.15 -1.93
N GLU A 103 7.38 -26.43 -1.16
CA GLU A 103 7.24 -27.05 0.15
C GLU A 103 6.48 -26.15 1.13
N VAL A 104 6.77 -24.85 1.13
CA VAL A 104 6.06 -23.87 1.97
C VAL A 104 4.60 -23.74 1.57
N LEU A 105 4.29 -23.70 0.27
CA LEU A 105 2.90 -23.71 -0.19
C LEU A 105 2.16 -24.97 0.29
N ASN A 106 2.80 -26.13 0.17
CA ASN A 106 2.25 -27.40 0.64
C ASN A 106 2.07 -27.43 2.16
N ALA A 107 3.02 -26.89 2.93
CA ALA A 107 2.95 -26.79 4.37
C ALA A 107 1.81 -25.88 4.82
N ILE A 108 1.64 -24.72 4.17
CA ILE A 108 0.53 -23.79 4.43
C ILE A 108 -0.82 -24.47 4.17
N VAL A 109 -0.97 -25.17 3.04
CA VAL A 109 -2.22 -25.88 2.69
C VAL A 109 -2.51 -27.01 3.69
N LYS A 110 -1.48 -27.69 4.20
CA LYS A 110 -1.61 -28.77 5.18
C LYS A 110 -1.70 -28.29 6.63
N GLY A 111 -1.55 -26.99 6.90
CA GLY A 111 -1.48 -26.44 8.25
C GLY A 111 -0.24 -26.91 9.04
N GLN A 112 0.83 -27.30 8.35
CA GLN A 112 2.09 -27.75 8.95
C GLN A 112 3.05 -26.57 9.14
N PRO A 113 4.01 -26.68 10.08
CA PRO A 113 5.04 -25.66 10.23
C PRO A 113 5.85 -25.52 8.93
N ILE A 114 6.25 -24.29 8.64
CA ILE A 114 7.07 -23.96 7.47
C ILE A 114 8.42 -24.70 7.62
N PRO A 115 8.87 -25.46 6.60
CA PRO A 115 10.19 -26.10 6.60
C PRO A 115 11.31 -25.06 6.79
N LYS A 116 12.37 -25.45 7.50
CA LYS A 116 13.53 -24.61 7.80
C LYS A 116 14.63 -24.79 6.79
#